data_AF-A0A2K6EZV5-F1
#
_entry.id   AF-A0A2K6EZV5-F1
#
_cell.length_a   1.000
_cell.length_b   1.000
_cell.length_c   1.000
_cell.angle_alpha   90.00
_cell.angle_beta   90.00
_cell.angle_gamma   90.00
#
_symmetry.space_group_name_H-M   'P 1'
#
loop_
_entity.id
_entity.type
_entity.pdbx_description
1 polymer ?
#
loop_
_entity_poly.entity_id
_entity_poly.type
_entity_poly.pdbx_seq_one_letter_code
_entity_poly.pdbx_strand_id
1 'polypeptide(L)'
;VGENTQGRTMGNWFMITIPYGIKYDRTWLLNSIQSHCSVPFTAVDFHYFKNRAQFFVQDAGTASALRDVSYKICDEQNRKVSIFVSPSAVPYSVQNKLKPEQVEQLKLTMNKRYDVSQKALDLQKLRFDTDLVGRDVDIVLNRRNCMAATLQIIERDFPELLSLNLRNNKLYRLDGLSDIIEKAPKVKILNLSKNELTSVSELDKIKGLKLEELWLEGNPLCSTFPDHSAYISAIRDCFPKLLRLDGQELSPPIIVDIEVPELIKPCKESYKGSETLKSLILQFLQQSTLCEYFKENRNLKMLKDPFLRRLLLKHTKRDIVDCLSVLPKTQHDLSSFLVDVWFQTVSTRFLPREGPENRRQVGVYCCLLFSKWKEGFRDVFVPSPGSSSLPLPAMPRKCCVVGGNTRGR
;
A
#
# COMPACT_ATOMS: atom_id res chain seq x y z
N VAL A 1 -52.11 -25.79 -23.43
CA VAL A 1 -51.74 -26.40 -22.12
C VAL A 1 -50.23 -26.35 -22.04
N GLY A 2 -49.72 -25.71 -21.00
CA GLY A 2 -48.47 -24.93 -21.01
C GLY A 2 -47.18 -25.73 -20.97
N GLU A 3 -46.18 -25.15 -21.62
CA GLU A 3 -44.77 -25.51 -21.58
C GLU A 3 -44.18 -25.24 -20.18
N ASN A 4 -43.52 -26.25 -19.63
CA ASN A 4 -42.74 -26.15 -18.40
C ASN A 4 -41.41 -25.44 -18.69
N THR A 5 -41.39 -24.11 -18.61
CA THR A 5 -40.18 -23.31 -18.40
C THR A 5 -39.66 -23.53 -16.97
N GLN A 6 -38.77 -24.50 -16.78
CA GLN A 6 -37.85 -24.50 -15.64
C GLN A 6 -36.57 -23.72 -15.99
N GLY A 7 -36.76 -22.43 -16.24
CA GLY A 7 -35.70 -21.44 -16.05
C GLY A 7 -35.55 -21.20 -14.55
N ARG A 8 -34.54 -21.83 -13.92
CA ARG A 8 -34.07 -21.43 -12.59
C ARG A 8 -33.92 -19.92 -12.59
N THR A 9 -34.72 -19.24 -11.78
CA THR A 9 -34.77 -17.78 -11.62
C THR A 9 -33.36 -17.24 -11.39
N MET A 10 -32.77 -16.61 -12.42
CA MET A 10 -31.60 -15.76 -12.25
C MET A 10 -32.05 -14.61 -11.35
N GLY A 11 -31.71 -14.65 -10.05
CA GLY A 11 -32.08 -13.59 -9.12
C GLY A 11 -31.56 -12.25 -9.63
N ASN A 12 -32.45 -11.26 -9.76
CA ASN A 12 -32.08 -9.91 -10.20
C ASN A 12 -31.09 -9.30 -9.20
N TRP A 13 -29.94 -8.85 -9.70
CA TRP A 13 -28.91 -8.18 -8.91
C TRP A 13 -29.09 -6.67 -8.96
N PHE A 14 -28.75 -6.01 -7.86
CA PHE A 14 -28.84 -4.56 -7.74
C PHE A 14 -27.55 -4.01 -7.15
N MET A 15 -27.02 -2.96 -7.79
CA MET A 15 -25.88 -2.19 -7.30
C MET A 15 -26.38 -1.05 -6.42
N ILE A 16 -25.87 -1.01 -5.20
CA ILE A 16 -26.09 0.03 -4.21
C ILE A 16 -24.92 1.00 -4.27
N THR A 17 -25.21 2.29 -4.46
CA THR A 17 -24.21 3.36 -4.53
C THR A 17 -24.50 4.43 -3.49
N ILE A 18 -23.50 4.73 -2.68
CA ILE A 18 -23.56 5.75 -1.63
C ILE A 18 -22.56 6.86 -2.01
N PRO A 19 -23.04 8.01 -2.47
CA PRO A 19 -22.18 9.15 -2.79
C PRO A 19 -21.45 9.64 -1.53
N TYR A 20 -20.21 10.09 -1.70
CA TYR A 20 -19.34 10.51 -0.61
C TYR A 20 -19.06 9.42 0.44
N GLY A 21 -19.35 8.16 0.10
CA GLY A 21 -19.23 7.02 1.00
C GLY A 21 -17.83 6.80 1.58
N ILE A 22 -16.78 7.26 0.90
CA ILE A 22 -15.38 7.17 1.38
C ILE A 22 -15.13 7.96 2.68
N LYS A 23 -16.02 8.91 3.02
CA LYS A 23 -15.95 9.66 4.29
C LYS A 23 -16.33 8.81 5.49
N TYR A 24 -17.02 7.70 5.26
CA TYR A 24 -17.59 6.87 6.31
C TYR A 24 -16.81 5.57 6.43
N ASP A 25 -16.56 5.16 7.67
CA ASP A 25 -16.03 3.83 7.95
C ASP A 25 -16.99 2.75 7.42
N ARG A 26 -16.42 1.68 6.84
CA ARG A 26 -17.18 0.58 6.24
C ARG A 26 -18.15 -0.06 7.24
N THR A 27 -17.69 -0.34 8.46
CA THR A 27 -18.49 -1.03 9.46
C THR A 27 -19.60 -0.14 9.99
N TRP A 28 -19.28 1.14 10.24
CA TRP A 28 -20.28 2.14 10.60
C TRP A 28 -21.36 2.24 9.51
N LEU A 29 -20.96 2.39 8.25
CA LEU A 29 -21.89 2.59 7.15
C LEU A 29 -22.85 1.40 6.97
N LEU A 30 -22.32 0.17 6.99
CA LEU A 30 -23.14 -1.04 6.85
C LEU A 30 -24.06 -1.24 8.07
N ASN A 31 -23.57 -1.01 9.28
CA ASN A 31 -24.37 -1.14 10.51
C ASN A 31 -25.49 -0.09 10.56
N SER A 32 -25.20 1.17 10.20
CA SER A 32 -26.19 2.23 10.13
C SER A 32 -27.25 1.96 9.06
N ILE A 33 -26.88 1.37 7.92
CA ILE A 33 -27.87 0.95 6.91
C ILE A 33 -28.73 -0.19 7.47
N GLN A 34 -28.10 -1.19 8.08
CA GLN A 34 -28.82 -2.35 8.62
C GLN A 34 -29.77 -1.98 9.77
N SER A 35 -29.44 -1.00 10.60
CA SER A 35 -30.29 -0.56 11.71
C SER A 35 -31.58 0.15 11.23
N HIS A 36 -31.55 0.74 10.05
CA HIS A 36 -32.70 1.43 9.44
C HIS A 36 -33.40 0.61 8.35
N CYS A 37 -32.78 -0.48 7.89
CA CYS A 37 -33.34 -1.41 6.91
C CYS A 37 -34.17 -2.48 7.61
N SER A 38 -35.42 -2.65 7.22
CA SER A 38 -36.30 -3.69 7.77
C SER A 38 -35.91 -5.11 7.35
N VAL A 39 -35.12 -5.24 6.28
CA VAL A 39 -34.69 -6.50 5.70
C VAL A 39 -33.20 -6.72 6.00
N PRO A 40 -32.79 -7.89 6.52
CA PRO A 40 -31.38 -8.23 6.64
C PRO A 40 -30.75 -8.36 5.24
N PHE A 41 -29.57 -7.77 5.04
CA PHE A 41 -28.88 -7.85 3.75
C PHE A 41 -27.42 -8.25 3.92
N THR A 42 -26.87 -8.86 2.88
CA THR A 42 -25.43 -9.12 2.78
C THR A 42 -24.84 -8.23 1.70
N ALA A 43 -23.92 -7.34 2.07
CA ALA A 43 -23.22 -6.50 1.12
C ALA A 43 -22.14 -7.30 0.37
N VAL A 44 -22.45 -7.70 -0.87
CA VAL A 44 -21.52 -8.39 -1.77
C VAL A 44 -20.61 -7.38 -2.47
N ASP A 45 -19.32 -7.70 -2.63
CA ASP A 45 -18.35 -6.84 -3.31
C ASP A 45 -18.34 -5.39 -2.84
N PHE A 46 -18.36 -5.17 -1.53
CA PHE A 46 -18.21 -3.82 -1.01
C PHE A 46 -16.82 -3.26 -1.35
N HIS A 47 -16.78 -2.13 -2.04
CA HIS A 47 -15.56 -1.42 -2.41
C HIS A 47 -15.79 0.08 -2.48
N TYR A 48 -14.70 0.84 -2.37
CA TYR A 48 -14.71 2.28 -2.62
C TYR A 48 -14.25 2.53 -4.06
N PHE A 49 -15.07 3.26 -4.81
CA PHE A 49 -14.73 3.69 -6.17
C PHE A 49 -14.84 5.21 -6.26
N LYS A 50 -13.70 5.87 -6.52
CA LYS A 50 -13.56 7.33 -6.45
C LYS A 50 -14.04 7.83 -5.08
N ASN A 51 -15.06 8.68 -5.06
CA ASN A 51 -15.62 9.27 -3.85
C ASN A 51 -16.94 8.59 -3.43
N ARG A 52 -17.13 7.30 -3.75
CA ARG A 52 -18.39 6.57 -3.51
C ARG A 52 -18.09 5.23 -2.85
N ALA A 53 -19.01 4.77 -2.00
CA ALA A 53 -19.04 3.38 -1.55
C ALA A 53 -20.05 2.61 -2.42
N GLN A 54 -19.68 1.42 -2.86
CA GLN A 54 -20.50 0.58 -3.72
C GLN A 54 -20.49 -0.85 -3.22
N PHE A 55 -21.64 -1.52 -3.30
CA PHE A 55 -21.80 -2.95 -3.04
C PHE A 55 -23.03 -3.46 -3.79
N PHE A 56 -23.23 -4.77 -3.77
CA PHE A 56 -24.30 -5.44 -4.49
C PHE A 56 -25.16 -6.25 -3.54
N VAL A 57 -26.44 -6.33 -3.88
CA VAL A 57 -27.40 -7.21 -3.21
C VAL A 57 -28.15 -8.02 -4.25
N GLN A 58 -28.53 -9.22 -3.85
CA GLN A 58 -29.46 -10.05 -4.59
C GLN A 58 -30.87 -9.76 -4.06
N ASP A 59 -31.88 -9.98 -4.91
CA ASP A 59 -33.31 -9.79 -4.60
C ASP A 59 -33.82 -8.34 -4.64
N ALA A 60 -34.98 -8.17 -5.30
CA ALA A 60 -35.60 -6.88 -5.52
C ALA A 60 -36.27 -6.30 -4.26
N GLY A 61 -36.75 -7.15 -3.34
CA GLY A 61 -37.29 -6.74 -2.05
C GLY A 61 -36.22 -6.11 -1.18
N THR A 62 -35.05 -6.75 -1.10
CA THR A 62 -33.87 -6.20 -0.40
C THR A 62 -33.42 -4.88 -1.01
N ALA A 63 -33.35 -4.81 -2.34
CA ALA A 63 -32.99 -3.58 -3.06
C ALA A 63 -33.99 -2.44 -2.82
N SER A 64 -35.30 -2.73 -2.76
CA SER A 64 -36.32 -1.73 -2.44
C SER A 64 -36.19 -1.26 -0.99
N ALA A 65 -36.02 -2.18 -0.03
CA ALA A 65 -35.84 -1.82 1.37
C ALA A 65 -34.64 -0.90 1.57
N LEU A 66 -33.52 -1.16 0.88
CA LEU A 66 -32.33 -0.30 0.93
C LEU A 66 -32.56 1.07 0.29
N ARG A 67 -33.34 1.15 -0.79
CA ARG A 67 -33.76 2.44 -1.37
C ARG A 67 -34.58 3.25 -0.37
N ASP A 68 -35.43 2.61 0.41
CA ASP A 68 -36.28 3.27 1.40
C ASP A 68 -35.48 3.76 2.63
N VAL A 69 -34.24 3.29 2.83
CA VAL A 69 -33.31 3.80 3.86
C VAL A 69 -32.67 5.14 3.44
N SER A 70 -32.72 5.48 2.16
CA SER A 70 -32.11 6.71 1.64
C SER A 70 -32.61 7.95 2.40
N TYR A 71 -31.68 8.80 2.83
CA TYR A 71 -31.92 10.00 3.64
C TYR A 71 -32.44 9.78 5.07
N LYS A 72 -32.51 8.54 5.57
CA LYS A 72 -32.89 8.25 6.98
C LYS A 72 -31.70 8.20 7.94
N ILE A 73 -30.49 7.99 7.42
CA ILE A 73 -29.25 7.95 8.20
C ILE A 73 -28.65 9.36 8.25
N CYS A 74 -28.26 9.81 9.44
CA CYS A 74 -27.50 11.06 9.64
C CYS A 74 -26.07 10.74 10.08
N ASP A 75 -25.09 11.46 9.52
CA ASP A 75 -23.71 11.40 9.98
C ASP A 75 -23.47 12.28 11.23
N GLU A 76 -22.24 12.24 11.76
CA GLU A 76 -21.83 13.03 12.94
C GLU A 76 -22.00 14.55 12.77
N GLN A 77 -22.10 15.05 11.54
CA GLN A 77 -22.37 16.46 11.24
C GLN A 77 -23.85 16.69 10.87
N ASN A 78 -24.72 15.74 11.22
CA ASN A 78 -26.16 15.73 10.96
C ASN A 78 -26.52 15.86 9.47
N ARG A 79 -25.63 15.41 8.57
CA ARG A 79 -25.89 15.37 7.13
C ARG A 79 -26.51 14.03 6.78
N LYS A 80 -27.56 14.08 5.95
CA LYS A 80 -28.29 12.88 5.52
C LYS A 80 -27.49 12.09 4.48
N VAL A 81 -27.38 10.78 4.69
CA VAL A 81 -26.74 9.86 3.74
C VAL A 81 -27.74 9.46 2.67
N SER A 82 -27.38 9.65 1.40
CA SER A 82 -28.20 9.22 0.27
C SER A 82 -27.75 7.85 -0.24
N ILE A 83 -28.71 6.99 -0.57
CA ILE A 83 -28.51 5.65 -1.10
C ILE A 83 -29.21 5.57 -2.45
N PHE A 84 -28.47 5.15 -3.48
CA PHE A 84 -28.98 4.94 -4.83
C PHE A 84 -28.94 3.46 -5.17
N VAL A 85 -30.02 2.97 -5.77
CA VAL A 85 -30.19 1.57 -6.14
C VAL A 85 -30.40 1.50 -7.65
N SER A 86 -29.63 0.65 -8.32
CA SER A 86 -29.71 0.45 -9.77
C SER A 86 -29.67 -1.03 -10.10
N PRO A 87 -30.43 -1.52 -11.10
CA PRO A 87 -30.27 -2.88 -11.61
C PRO A 87 -28.83 -3.12 -12.05
N SER A 88 -28.33 -4.33 -11.84
CA SER A 88 -26.97 -4.70 -12.21
C SER A 88 -26.92 -6.13 -12.74
N ALA A 89 -25.89 -6.42 -13.53
CA ALA A 89 -25.51 -7.80 -13.81
C ALA A 89 -25.02 -8.47 -12.51
N VAL A 90 -24.95 -9.81 -12.52
CA VAL A 90 -24.35 -10.56 -11.42
C VAL A 90 -22.94 -10.03 -11.15
N PRO A 91 -22.58 -9.67 -9.89
CA PRO A 91 -21.24 -9.20 -9.56
C PRO A 91 -20.20 -10.24 -9.95
N TYR A 92 -19.05 -9.78 -10.44
CA TYR A 92 -18.01 -10.69 -10.92
C TYR A 92 -17.49 -11.64 -9.83
N SER A 93 -17.51 -11.28 -8.55
CA SER A 93 -17.11 -12.21 -7.48
C SER A 93 -18.07 -13.39 -7.31
N VAL A 94 -19.34 -13.21 -7.68
CA VAL A 94 -20.38 -14.23 -7.59
C VAL A 94 -20.43 -15.01 -8.90
N GLN A 95 -20.43 -14.32 -10.04
CA GLN A 95 -20.46 -14.95 -11.36
C GLN A 95 -19.26 -15.86 -11.58
N ASN A 96 -18.08 -15.45 -11.11
CA ASN A 96 -16.85 -16.21 -11.29
C ASN A 96 -16.56 -17.16 -10.12
N LYS A 97 -17.45 -17.32 -9.13
CA LYS A 97 -17.16 -18.24 -8.03
C LYS A 97 -17.05 -19.68 -8.57
N LEU A 98 -15.89 -20.30 -8.39
CA LEU A 98 -15.70 -21.69 -8.80
C LEU A 98 -16.58 -22.59 -7.96
N LYS A 99 -17.30 -23.51 -8.62
CA LYS A 99 -18.08 -24.54 -7.94
C LYS A 99 -17.14 -25.55 -7.27
N PRO A 100 -17.54 -26.20 -6.16
CA PRO A 100 -16.71 -27.19 -5.49
C PRO A 100 -16.17 -28.28 -6.42
N GLU A 101 -16.98 -28.73 -7.37
CA GLU A 101 -16.59 -29.75 -8.36
C GLU A 101 -15.48 -29.23 -9.29
N GLN A 102 -15.53 -27.95 -9.69
CA GLN A 102 -14.50 -27.31 -10.51
C GLN A 102 -13.18 -27.14 -9.75
N VAL A 103 -13.26 -26.82 -8.45
CA VAL A 103 -12.08 -26.74 -7.57
C VAL A 103 -11.42 -28.11 -7.44
N GLU A 104 -12.20 -29.18 -7.31
CA GLU A 104 -11.66 -30.54 -7.24
C GLU A 104 -11.01 -30.96 -8.56
N GLN A 105 -11.61 -30.62 -9.71
CA GLN A 105 -10.97 -30.87 -11.01
C GLN A 105 -9.68 -30.07 -11.20
N LEU A 106 -9.66 -28.81 -10.77
CA LEU A 106 -8.44 -27.99 -10.75
C LEU A 106 -7.36 -28.66 -9.89
N LYS A 107 -7.72 -29.12 -8.69
CA LYS A 107 -6.79 -29.85 -7.80
C LYS A 107 -6.23 -31.11 -8.47
N LEU A 108 -7.06 -31.95 -9.08
CA LEU A 108 -6.60 -33.16 -9.77
C LEU A 108 -5.63 -32.81 -10.91
N THR A 109 -5.95 -31.78 -11.69
CA THR A 109 -5.09 -31.28 -12.77
C THR A 109 -3.74 -30.79 -12.23
N MET A 110 -3.74 -30.03 -11.13
CA MET A 110 -2.52 -29.55 -10.50
C MET A 110 -1.65 -30.69 -9.97
N ASN A 111 -2.25 -31.73 -9.38
CA ASN A 111 -1.50 -32.92 -8.93
C ASN A 111 -0.83 -33.65 -10.09
N LYS A 112 -1.54 -33.80 -11.22
CA LYS A 112 -0.98 -34.42 -12.43
C LYS A 112 0.19 -33.62 -13.01
N ARG A 113 0.15 -32.29 -12.87
CA ARG A 113 1.18 -31.36 -13.37
C ARG A 113 2.27 -31.01 -12.35
N TYR A 114 2.26 -31.68 -11.19
CA TYR A 114 3.27 -31.49 -10.16
C TYR A 114 4.39 -32.52 -10.32
N ASP A 115 5.62 -32.03 -10.42
CA ASP A 115 6.83 -32.84 -10.34
C ASP A 115 7.32 -32.88 -8.88
N VAL A 116 7.20 -34.06 -8.27
CA VAL A 116 7.61 -34.32 -6.88
C VAL A 116 9.13 -34.19 -6.70
N SER A 117 9.91 -34.56 -7.71
CA SER A 117 11.38 -34.58 -7.63
C SER A 117 11.95 -33.16 -7.57
N GLN A 118 11.43 -32.28 -8.42
CA GLN A 118 11.84 -30.88 -8.50
C GLN A 118 11.02 -29.97 -7.59
N LYS A 119 9.97 -30.51 -6.95
CA LYS A 119 8.95 -29.75 -6.23
C LYS A 119 8.46 -28.59 -7.08
N ALA A 120 8.13 -28.90 -8.34
CA ALA A 120 7.81 -27.94 -9.38
C ALA A 120 6.38 -28.14 -9.88
N LEU A 121 5.59 -27.06 -9.94
CA LEU A 121 4.22 -27.11 -10.42
C LEU A 121 4.11 -26.38 -11.76
N ASP A 122 3.71 -27.11 -12.80
CA ASP A 122 3.54 -26.54 -14.14
C ASP A 122 2.09 -26.13 -14.42
N LEU A 123 1.79 -24.82 -14.38
CA LEU A 123 0.48 -24.27 -14.73
C LEU A 123 0.52 -23.51 -16.05
N GLN A 124 1.46 -23.81 -16.94
CA GLN A 124 1.49 -23.15 -18.25
C GLN A 124 0.21 -23.42 -19.05
N LYS A 125 -0.33 -22.39 -19.71
CA LYS A 125 -1.53 -22.48 -20.54
C LYS A 125 -2.68 -23.25 -19.87
N LEU A 126 -2.89 -23.08 -18.56
CA LEU A 126 -3.78 -23.93 -17.75
C LEU A 126 -5.20 -24.01 -18.32
N ARG A 127 -5.71 -22.89 -18.85
CA ARG A 127 -7.04 -22.81 -19.49
C ARG A 127 -7.25 -23.87 -20.59
N PHE A 128 -6.18 -24.30 -21.25
CA PHE A 128 -6.21 -25.24 -22.37
C PHE A 128 -5.76 -26.65 -21.98
N ASP A 129 -5.69 -26.96 -20.67
CA ASP A 129 -5.43 -28.32 -20.22
C ASP A 129 -6.52 -29.28 -20.71
N THR A 130 -6.12 -30.47 -21.18
CA THR A 130 -7.04 -31.46 -21.77
C THR A 130 -8.07 -31.97 -20.77
N ASP A 131 -7.70 -32.12 -19.49
CA ASP A 131 -8.59 -32.67 -18.47
C ASP A 131 -9.62 -31.63 -18.04
N LEU A 132 -9.23 -30.34 -18.00
CA LEU A 132 -10.13 -29.23 -17.72
C LEU A 132 -11.09 -28.98 -18.90
N VAL A 133 -10.58 -28.90 -20.12
CA VAL A 133 -11.37 -28.69 -21.34
C VAL A 133 -12.34 -29.85 -21.57
N GLY A 134 -11.88 -31.10 -21.39
CA GLY A 134 -12.71 -32.28 -21.58
C GLY A 134 -13.88 -32.40 -20.59
N ARG A 135 -13.84 -31.65 -19.49
CA ARG A 135 -14.87 -31.61 -18.45
C ARG A 135 -15.66 -30.30 -18.42
N ASP A 136 -15.49 -29.45 -19.43
CA ASP A 136 -16.11 -28.13 -19.53
C ASP A 136 -15.80 -27.22 -18.31
N VAL A 137 -14.56 -27.30 -17.81
CA VAL A 137 -14.07 -26.49 -16.70
C VAL A 137 -13.15 -25.38 -17.21
N ASP A 138 -13.65 -24.15 -17.28
CA ASP A 138 -12.87 -22.98 -17.69
C ASP A 138 -12.13 -22.34 -16.50
N ILE A 139 -10.83 -22.65 -16.34
CA ILE A 139 -9.97 -22.00 -15.35
C ILE A 139 -9.13 -20.89 -15.99
N VAL A 140 -9.41 -19.65 -15.58
CA VAL A 140 -8.76 -18.45 -16.14
C VAL A 140 -7.93 -17.78 -15.05
N LEU A 141 -6.63 -18.07 -14.98
CA LEU A 141 -5.76 -17.58 -13.90
C LEU A 141 -5.66 -16.05 -13.80
N ASN A 142 -5.95 -15.33 -14.88
CA ASN A 142 -6.05 -13.88 -14.87
C ASN A 142 -7.25 -13.35 -14.05
N ARG A 143 -8.23 -14.19 -13.71
CA ARG A 143 -9.33 -13.83 -12.82
C ARG A 143 -8.94 -14.10 -11.37
N ARG A 144 -9.15 -13.11 -10.49
CA ARG A 144 -8.74 -13.15 -9.08
C ARG A 144 -9.26 -14.38 -8.31
N ASN A 145 -10.52 -14.77 -8.54
CA ASN A 145 -11.14 -15.95 -7.94
C ASN A 145 -10.44 -17.27 -8.34
N CYS A 146 -10.04 -17.41 -9.61
CA CYS A 146 -9.34 -18.61 -10.10
C CYS A 146 -7.93 -18.66 -9.53
N MET A 147 -7.22 -17.52 -9.53
CA MET A 147 -5.89 -17.44 -8.91
C MET A 147 -5.96 -17.71 -7.41
N ALA A 148 -6.93 -17.14 -6.69
CA ALA A 148 -7.10 -17.38 -5.26
C ALA A 148 -7.36 -18.85 -4.94
N ALA A 149 -8.23 -19.52 -5.69
CA ALA A 149 -8.46 -20.96 -5.54
C ALA A 149 -7.19 -21.78 -5.84
N THR A 150 -6.44 -21.40 -6.88
CA THR A 150 -5.16 -22.04 -7.24
C THR A 150 -4.15 -21.91 -6.10
N LEU A 151 -3.99 -20.71 -5.55
CA LEU A 151 -3.06 -20.47 -4.44
C LEU A 151 -3.51 -21.16 -3.14
N GLN A 152 -4.82 -21.27 -2.88
CA GLN A 152 -5.34 -22.06 -1.76
C GLN A 152 -5.02 -23.55 -1.90
N ILE A 153 -5.11 -24.10 -3.11
CA ILE A 153 -4.68 -25.48 -3.37
C ILE A 153 -3.17 -25.62 -3.16
N ILE A 154 -2.37 -24.65 -3.62
CA ILE A 154 -0.90 -24.64 -3.41
C ILE A 154 -0.55 -24.66 -1.92
N GLU A 155 -1.14 -23.77 -1.14
CA GLU A 155 -0.90 -23.67 0.31
C GLU A 155 -1.20 -24.99 1.03
N ARG A 156 -2.31 -25.65 0.66
CA ARG A 156 -2.78 -26.87 1.33
C ARG A 156 -2.06 -28.14 0.86
N ASP A 157 -1.91 -28.29 -0.45
CA ASP A 157 -1.53 -29.56 -1.07
C ASP A 157 -0.05 -29.57 -1.53
N PHE A 158 0.58 -28.41 -1.70
CA PHE A 158 1.97 -28.27 -2.15
C PHE A 158 2.81 -27.34 -1.25
N PRO A 159 2.87 -27.54 0.09
CA PRO A 159 3.53 -26.61 1.01
C PRO A 159 5.05 -26.50 0.84
N GLU A 160 5.67 -27.48 0.19
CA GLU A 160 7.10 -27.51 -0.11
C GLU A 160 7.45 -27.02 -1.52
N LEU A 161 6.50 -26.40 -2.24
CA LEU A 161 6.69 -25.93 -3.62
C LEU A 161 7.91 -24.99 -3.74
N LEU A 162 8.84 -25.32 -4.63
CA LEU A 162 10.05 -24.53 -4.91
C LEU A 162 9.98 -23.81 -6.26
N SER A 163 9.27 -24.38 -7.24
CA SER A 163 9.18 -23.85 -8.60
C SER A 163 7.73 -23.76 -9.07
N LEU A 164 7.33 -22.60 -9.57
CA LEU A 164 5.99 -22.36 -10.09
C LEU A 164 6.06 -21.80 -11.51
N ASN A 165 5.43 -22.49 -12.46
CA ASN A 165 5.33 -22.05 -13.84
C ASN A 165 3.93 -21.52 -14.17
N LEU A 166 3.83 -20.21 -14.45
CA LEU A 166 2.61 -19.51 -14.85
C LEU A 166 2.70 -18.98 -16.30
N ARG A 167 3.60 -19.55 -17.10
CA ARG A 167 3.82 -19.14 -18.49
C ARG A 167 2.54 -19.16 -19.32
N ASN A 168 2.34 -18.11 -20.13
CA ASN A 168 1.26 -18.06 -21.13
C ASN A 168 -0.15 -18.29 -20.54
N ASN A 169 -0.48 -17.50 -19.52
CA ASN A 169 -1.81 -17.47 -18.89
C ASN A 169 -2.52 -16.11 -19.06
N LYS A 170 -1.98 -15.23 -19.92
CA LYS A 170 -2.49 -13.88 -20.19
C LYS A 170 -2.65 -13.03 -18.92
N LEU A 171 -1.72 -13.16 -17.98
CA LEU A 171 -1.69 -12.34 -16.78
C LEU A 171 -1.28 -10.92 -17.14
N TYR A 172 -2.16 -9.94 -16.97
CA TYR A 172 -1.84 -8.52 -17.18
C TYR A 172 -1.69 -7.74 -15.86
N ARG A 173 -2.15 -8.33 -14.74
CA ARG A 173 -1.95 -7.81 -13.38
C ARG A 173 -1.59 -8.92 -12.41
N LEU A 174 -0.75 -8.60 -11.43
CA LEU A 174 -0.33 -9.53 -10.37
C LEU A 174 -1.10 -9.34 -9.04
N ASP A 175 -2.16 -8.51 -9.01
CA ASP A 175 -3.00 -8.31 -7.81
C ASP A 175 -3.67 -9.60 -7.32
N GLY A 176 -3.89 -10.58 -8.20
CA GLY A 176 -4.43 -11.89 -7.82
C GLY A 176 -3.36 -12.85 -7.32
N LEU A 177 -2.09 -12.61 -7.67
CA LEU A 177 -0.95 -13.44 -7.32
C LEU A 177 -0.26 -12.99 -6.03
N SER A 178 -0.52 -11.77 -5.53
CA SER A 178 0.16 -11.18 -4.36
C SER A 178 0.20 -12.07 -3.13
N ASP A 179 -0.87 -12.84 -2.89
CA ASP A 179 -1.01 -13.72 -1.72
C ASP A 179 -0.04 -14.90 -1.76
N ILE A 180 0.67 -15.13 -2.87
CA ILE A 180 1.72 -16.15 -2.99
C ILE A 180 2.84 -15.98 -1.95
N ILE A 181 3.10 -14.75 -1.51
CA ILE A 181 4.13 -14.46 -0.50
C ILE A 181 3.83 -15.20 0.81
N GLU A 182 2.55 -15.29 1.19
CA GLU A 182 2.10 -15.99 2.40
C GLU A 182 1.81 -17.46 2.12
N LYS A 183 1.20 -17.75 0.97
CA LYS A 183 0.70 -19.10 0.62
C LYS A 183 1.77 -20.06 0.14
N ALA A 184 2.85 -19.56 -0.46
CA ALA A 184 3.96 -20.36 -0.99
C ALA A 184 5.32 -19.66 -0.79
N PRO A 185 5.72 -19.38 0.46
CA PRO A 185 6.91 -18.56 0.76
C PRO A 185 8.23 -19.24 0.36
N LYS A 186 8.21 -20.55 0.09
CA LYS A 186 9.38 -21.36 -0.30
C LYS A 186 9.67 -21.32 -1.80
N VAL A 187 8.80 -20.70 -2.61
CA VAL A 187 9.01 -20.58 -4.05
C VAL A 187 10.27 -19.75 -4.32
N LYS A 188 11.19 -20.36 -5.06
CA LYS A 188 12.48 -19.80 -5.49
C LYS A 188 12.53 -19.57 -7.00
N ILE A 189 11.79 -20.36 -7.77
CA ILE A 189 11.75 -20.27 -9.23
C ILE A 189 10.33 -19.87 -9.65
N LEU A 190 10.21 -18.77 -10.36
CA LEU A 190 8.91 -18.29 -10.85
C LEU A 190 8.98 -17.99 -12.34
N ASN A 191 8.11 -18.62 -13.14
CA ASN A 191 8.03 -18.35 -14.57
C ASN A 191 6.74 -17.59 -14.91
N LEU A 192 6.88 -16.32 -15.30
CA LEU A 192 5.82 -15.43 -15.75
C LEU A 192 5.94 -15.09 -17.25
N SER A 193 6.78 -15.80 -18.00
CA SER A 193 7.02 -15.53 -19.43
C SER A 193 5.74 -15.64 -20.28
N LYS A 194 5.72 -14.94 -21.41
CA LYS A 194 4.62 -14.93 -22.40
C LYS A 194 3.26 -14.56 -21.78
N ASN A 195 3.25 -13.68 -20.79
CA ASN A 195 2.03 -13.07 -20.24
C ASN A 195 1.85 -11.65 -20.83
N GLU A 196 0.94 -10.86 -20.26
CA GLU A 196 0.55 -9.54 -20.77
C GLU A 196 0.95 -8.42 -19.79
N LEU A 197 2.02 -8.62 -19.01
CA LEU A 197 2.50 -7.64 -18.05
C LEU A 197 3.15 -6.45 -18.78
N THR A 198 2.62 -5.25 -18.57
CA THR A 198 3.07 -4.03 -19.28
C THR A 198 4.01 -3.15 -18.46
N SER A 199 4.08 -3.36 -17.14
CA SER A 199 4.84 -2.50 -16.22
C SER A 199 5.57 -3.33 -15.18
N VAL A 200 6.79 -2.89 -14.85
CA VAL A 200 7.62 -3.44 -13.76
C VAL A 200 6.94 -3.31 -12.41
N SER A 201 6.12 -2.27 -12.22
CA SER A 201 5.37 -2.03 -10.97
C SER A 201 4.42 -3.18 -10.60
N GLU A 202 4.09 -4.08 -11.54
CA GLU A 202 3.35 -5.29 -11.21
C GLU A 202 4.17 -6.24 -10.32
N LEU A 203 5.49 -6.26 -10.47
CA LEU A 203 6.41 -7.09 -9.68
C LEU A 203 6.50 -6.62 -8.23
N ASP A 204 6.22 -5.36 -7.94
CA ASP A 204 6.16 -4.84 -6.56
C ASP A 204 5.16 -5.59 -5.68
N LYS A 205 4.14 -6.20 -6.30
CA LYS A 205 3.08 -6.98 -5.62
C LYS A 205 3.59 -8.34 -5.13
N ILE A 206 4.70 -8.82 -5.68
CA ILE A 206 5.29 -10.13 -5.37
C ILE A 206 6.74 -10.03 -4.88
N LYS A 207 7.28 -8.82 -4.67
CA LYS A 207 8.66 -8.56 -4.20
C LYS A 207 9.02 -9.20 -2.85
N GLY A 208 8.03 -9.65 -2.09
CA GLY A 208 8.25 -10.40 -0.84
C GLY A 208 8.85 -11.79 -1.03
N LEU A 209 8.79 -12.33 -2.25
CA LEU A 209 9.38 -13.63 -2.60
C LEU A 209 10.92 -13.54 -2.68
N LYS A 210 11.59 -14.57 -2.14
CA LYS A 210 13.04 -14.72 -2.22
C LYS A 210 13.44 -15.54 -3.44
N LEU A 211 13.15 -14.99 -4.62
CA LEU A 211 13.41 -15.68 -5.89
C LEU A 211 14.90 -15.79 -6.19
N GLU A 212 15.31 -16.96 -6.68
CA GLU A 212 16.62 -17.27 -7.24
C GLU A 212 16.58 -17.24 -8.77
N GLU A 213 15.45 -17.62 -9.37
CA GLU A 213 15.26 -17.63 -10.83
C GLU A 213 13.88 -17.06 -11.22
N LEU A 214 13.87 -16.15 -12.20
CA LEU A 214 12.66 -15.49 -12.70
C LEU A 214 12.65 -15.46 -14.22
N TRP A 215 11.48 -15.73 -14.82
CA TRP A 215 11.27 -15.60 -16.26
C TRP A 215 10.17 -14.59 -16.56
N LEU A 216 10.47 -13.59 -17.38
CA LEU A 216 9.56 -12.53 -17.82
C LEU A 216 9.57 -12.36 -19.35
N GLU A 217 10.43 -13.07 -20.08
CA GLU A 217 10.53 -13.02 -21.53
C GLU A 217 9.16 -13.11 -22.23
N GLY A 218 8.96 -12.27 -23.25
CA GLY A 218 7.71 -12.24 -24.02
C GLY A 218 6.55 -11.51 -23.34
N ASN A 219 6.80 -10.77 -22.26
CA ASN A 219 5.86 -9.78 -21.74
C ASN A 219 6.10 -8.39 -22.38
N PRO A 220 5.06 -7.57 -22.58
CA PRO A 220 5.20 -6.21 -23.10
C PRO A 220 6.17 -5.32 -22.31
N LEU A 221 6.28 -5.50 -20.98
CA LEU A 221 7.21 -4.72 -20.14
C LEU A 221 8.66 -4.80 -20.61
N CYS A 222 9.08 -5.93 -21.21
CA CYS A 222 10.46 -6.12 -21.66
C CYS A 222 10.85 -5.11 -22.75
N SER A 223 9.88 -4.64 -23.54
CA SER A 223 10.09 -3.62 -24.58
C SER A 223 10.19 -2.19 -24.06
N THR A 224 9.91 -1.95 -22.77
CA THR A 224 9.94 -0.60 -22.19
C THR A 224 11.34 -0.15 -21.77
N PHE A 225 12.32 -1.05 -21.79
CA PHE A 225 13.69 -0.77 -21.37
C PHE A 225 14.57 -0.38 -22.56
N PRO A 226 15.47 0.60 -22.39
CA PRO A 226 16.37 1.03 -23.47
C PRO A 226 17.43 -0.02 -23.80
N ASP A 227 17.88 -0.78 -22.80
CA ASP A 227 18.87 -1.83 -22.95
C ASP A 227 18.68 -2.93 -21.89
N HIS A 228 19.44 -4.03 -22.05
CA HIS A 228 19.36 -5.19 -21.17
C HIS A 228 19.87 -4.91 -19.74
N SER A 229 20.79 -3.95 -19.56
CA SER A 229 21.33 -3.58 -18.25
C SER A 229 20.28 -2.85 -17.42
N ALA A 230 19.57 -1.89 -18.02
CA ALA A 230 18.44 -1.20 -17.40
C ALA A 230 17.32 -2.17 -17.01
N TYR A 231 17.06 -3.17 -17.85
CA TYR A 231 16.14 -4.26 -17.53
C TYR A 231 16.59 -5.06 -16.30
N ILE A 232 17.83 -5.60 -16.30
CA ILE A 232 18.38 -6.34 -15.15
C ILE A 232 18.33 -5.49 -13.88
N SER A 233 18.73 -4.22 -13.94
CA SER A 233 18.75 -3.32 -12.78
C SER A 233 17.35 -3.16 -12.18
N ALA A 234 16.34 -2.87 -12.99
CA ALA A 234 14.98 -2.68 -12.51
C ALA A 234 14.38 -3.97 -11.91
N ILE A 235 14.69 -5.14 -12.48
CA ILE A 235 14.25 -6.42 -11.91
C ILE A 235 14.96 -6.71 -10.58
N ARG A 236 16.25 -6.37 -10.46
CA ARG A 236 17.02 -6.50 -9.21
C ARG A 236 16.57 -5.55 -8.11
N ASP A 237 16.04 -4.39 -8.44
CA ASP A 237 15.42 -3.50 -7.46
C ASP A 237 14.23 -4.19 -6.77
N CYS A 238 13.49 -5.04 -7.48
CA CYS A 238 12.43 -5.87 -6.91
C CYS A 238 12.97 -7.15 -6.23
N PHE A 239 13.96 -7.81 -6.83
CA PHE A 239 14.52 -9.09 -6.37
C PHE A 239 16.05 -9.05 -6.28
N PRO A 240 16.63 -8.47 -5.21
CA PRO A 240 18.09 -8.26 -5.12
C PRO A 240 18.92 -9.54 -5.07
N LYS A 241 18.31 -10.67 -4.66
CA LYS A 241 18.97 -11.98 -4.54
C LYS A 241 18.82 -12.86 -5.78
N LEU A 242 18.26 -12.33 -6.87
CA LEU A 242 18.02 -13.07 -8.09
C LEU A 242 19.35 -13.46 -8.77
N LEU A 243 19.51 -14.76 -9.02
CA LEU A 243 20.70 -15.35 -9.64
C LEU A 243 20.51 -15.57 -11.14
N ARG A 244 19.27 -15.84 -11.58
CA ARG A 244 18.94 -16.10 -12.98
C ARG A 244 17.73 -15.30 -13.44
N LEU A 245 17.84 -14.69 -14.61
CA LEU A 245 16.74 -13.99 -15.28
C LEU A 245 16.64 -14.46 -16.72
N ASP A 246 15.47 -14.94 -17.13
CA ASP A 246 15.20 -15.41 -18.50
C ASP A 246 16.21 -16.48 -18.98
N GLY A 247 16.64 -17.36 -18.06
CA GLY A 247 17.63 -18.40 -18.31
C GLY A 247 19.09 -17.92 -18.34
N GLN A 248 19.34 -16.62 -18.24
CA GLN A 248 20.68 -16.06 -18.16
C GLN A 248 21.14 -15.95 -16.71
N GLU A 249 22.35 -16.44 -16.44
CA GLU A 249 23.00 -16.27 -15.14
C GLU A 249 23.45 -14.81 -14.99
N LEU A 250 23.01 -14.19 -13.91
CA LEU A 250 23.36 -12.82 -13.60
C LEU A 250 24.65 -12.81 -12.77
N SER A 251 25.44 -11.75 -12.89
CA SER A 251 26.60 -11.53 -12.00
C SER A 251 26.17 -11.66 -10.54
N PRO A 252 26.99 -12.16 -9.61
CA PRO A 252 26.61 -12.20 -8.20
C PRO A 252 26.05 -10.84 -7.77
N PRO A 253 24.97 -10.79 -6.97
CA PRO A 253 24.53 -9.53 -6.38
C PRO A 253 25.77 -8.84 -5.83
N ILE A 254 25.93 -7.55 -6.10
CA ILE A 254 26.98 -6.78 -5.43
C ILE A 254 26.54 -6.77 -3.96
N ILE A 255 26.94 -7.80 -3.23
CA ILE A 255 27.05 -7.77 -1.79
C ILE A 255 28.18 -6.78 -1.60
N VAL A 256 27.84 -5.49 -1.60
CA VAL A 256 28.62 -4.59 -0.78
C VAL A 256 28.32 -5.12 0.61
N ASP A 257 29.15 -6.07 1.05
CA ASP A 257 29.50 -6.19 2.45
C ASP A 257 30.18 -4.85 2.77
N ILE A 258 29.34 -3.81 2.85
CA ILE A 258 29.42 -2.98 4.01
C ILE A 258 29.09 -3.98 5.10
N GLU A 259 30.13 -4.65 5.62
CA GLU A 259 30.21 -4.83 7.06
C GLU A 259 29.87 -3.45 7.60
N VAL A 260 28.58 -3.22 7.85
CA VAL A 260 28.18 -2.21 8.80
C VAL A 260 28.95 -2.68 10.01
N PRO A 261 29.96 -1.94 10.50
CA PRO A 261 30.62 -2.35 11.71
C PRO A 261 29.49 -2.56 12.71
N GLU A 262 29.32 -3.79 13.20
CA GLU A 262 28.43 -4.11 14.31
C GLU A 262 28.97 -3.41 15.56
N LEU A 263 28.85 -2.09 15.57
CA LEU A 263 29.18 -1.19 16.67
C LEU A 263 28.10 -0.11 16.74
N ILE A 264 26.84 -0.53 16.67
CA ILE A 264 25.91 -0.05 17.68
C ILE A 264 25.65 -1.25 18.57
N LYS A 265 26.51 -1.41 19.60
CA LYS A 265 26.10 -2.14 20.79
C LYS A 265 24.71 -1.62 21.15
N PRO A 266 23.70 -2.46 21.39
CA PRO A 266 22.49 -1.99 22.04
C PRO A 266 22.97 -1.20 23.26
N CYS A 267 22.57 0.07 23.38
CA CYS A 267 22.70 0.73 24.67
C CYS A 267 21.98 -0.20 25.63
N LYS A 268 22.75 -0.94 26.45
CA LYS A 268 22.20 -1.68 27.57
C LYS A 268 21.34 -0.66 28.30
N GLU A 269 20.04 -0.91 28.41
CA GLU A 269 19.24 -0.23 29.42
C GLU A 269 19.91 -0.55 30.76
N SER A 270 20.76 0.37 31.24
CA SER A 270 21.50 0.16 32.50
C SER A 270 20.61 0.44 33.71
N TYR A 271 19.32 0.66 33.51
CA TYR A 271 18.45 1.06 34.59
C TYR A 271 17.05 0.48 34.40
N LYS A 272 16.82 -0.69 35.01
CA LYS A 272 15.48 -1.08 35.46
C LYS A 272 15.14 -0.18 36.64
N GLY A 273 14.52 0.95 36.33
CA GLY A 273 14.41 2.02 37.30
C GLY A 273 13.53 1.69 38.49
N SER A 274 14.01 2.06 39.67
CA SER A 274 13.21 2.05 40.88
C SER A 274 12.12 3.12 40.76
N GLU A 275 10.89 2.78 41.14
CA GLU A 275 9.76 3.73 41.12
C GLU A 275 10.05 4.96 42.02
N THR A 276 10.94 4.83 42.99
CA THR A 276 11.46 5.94 43.80
C THR A 276 12.34 6.90 43.02
N LEU A 277 13.20 6.42 42.10
CA LEU A 277 14.02 7.32 41.26
C LEU A 277 13.17 8.00 40.20
N LYS A 278 12.17 7.31 39.66
CA LYS A 278 11.18 7.92 38.76
C LYS A 278 10.40 9.03 39.47
N SER A 279 9.99 8.80 40.72
CA SER A 279 9.33 9.82 41.53
C SER A 279 10.26 11.00 41.85
N LEU A 280 11.54 10.75 42.16
CA LEU A 280 12.53 11.79 42.41
C LEU A 280 12.84 12.63 41.16
N ILE A 281 12.96 11.98 39.99
CA ILE A 281 13.15 12.65 38.70
C ILE A 281 11.90 13.48 38.34
N LEU A 282 10.69 12.95 38.57
CA LEU A 282 9.46 13.71 38.35
C LEU A 282 9.37 14.92 39.30
N GLN A 283 9.76 14.77 40.56
CA GLN A 283 9.78 15.86 41.54
C GLN A 283 10.83 16.92 41.19
N PHE A 284 12.01 16.52 40.72
CA PHE A 284 13.03 17.43 40.19
C PHE A 284 12.56 18.16 38.92
N LEU A 285 11.91 17.44 37.98
CA LEU A 285 11.35 18.04 36.78
C LEU A 285 10.20 19.02 37.08
N GLN A 286 9.37 18.73 38.09
CA GLN A 286 8.34 19.64 38.60
C GLN A 286 8.90 20.93 39.20
N GLN A 287 10.12 20.87 39.78
CA GLN A 287 10.84 22.02 40.34
C GLN A 287 11.71 22.76 39.30
N SER A 288 11.93 22.16 38.13
CA SER A 288 12.71 22.75 37.04
C SER A 288 11.86 23.65 36.14
N THR A 289 12.51 24.57 35.42
CA THR A 289 11.91 25.40 34.36
C THR A 289 11.34 24.57 33.20
N LEU A 290 11.57 23.25 33.16
CA LEU A 290 11.00 22.32 32.17
C LEU A 290 9.52 22.01 32.42
N CYS A 291 9.00 22.27 33.62
CA CYS A 291 7.59 22.05 33.97
C CYS A 291 6.64 22.86 33.06
N GLU A 292 7.07 24.05 32.63
CA GLU A 292 6.30 24.92 31.71
C GLU A 292 6.10 24.28 30.33
N TYR A 293 7.08 23.50 29.85
CA TYR A 293 7.02 22.81 28.56
C TYR A 293 6.22 21.50 28.63
N PHE A 294 6.12 20.88 29.82
CA PHE A 294 5.43 19.60 29.98
C PHE A 294 3.91 19.71 29.77
N LYS A 295 3.32 20.87 30.08
CA LYS A 295 1.86 21.12 29.91
C LYS A 295 1.42 21.07 28.45
N GLU A 296 2.28 21.51 27.53
CA GLU A 296 2.00 21.55 26.10
C GLU A 296 2.65 20.36 25.34
N ASN A 297 3.22 19.37 26.05
CA ASN A 297 3.90 18.23 25.44
C ASN A 297 2.92 17.28 24.72
N ARG A 298 3.15 17.05 23.42
CA ARG A 298 2.32 16.18 22.58
C ARG A 298 3.05 14.88 22.20
N ASN A 299 2.94 13.86 23.04
CA ASN A 299 3.46 12.52 22.75
C ASN A 299 2.35 11.54 22.32
N LEU A 300 2.26 11.23 21.02
CA LEU A 300 1.22 10.34 20.45
C LEU A 300 1.29 8.88 20.93
N LYS A 301 2.44 8.44 21.47
CA LYS A 301 2.59 7.09 22.06
C LYS A 301 1.85 7.00 23.40
N MET A 302 1.90 8.07 24.20
CA MET A 302 1.30 8.15 25.54
C MET A 302 -0.13 8.69 25.52
N LEU A 303 -0.39 9.76 24.77
CA LEU A 303 -1.74 10.30 24.58
C LEU A 303 -2.50 9.44 23.59
N LYS A 304 -3.53 8.72 24.05
CA LYS A 304 -4.40 7.89 23.18
C LYS A 304 -5.68 8.59 22.74
N ASP A 305 -6.13 9.56 23.52
CA ASP A 305 -7.36 10.32 23.26
C ASP A 305 -7.26 11.16 21.95
N PRO A 306 -8.12 10.93 20.95
CA PRO A 306 -8.08 11.67 19.68
C PRO A 306 -8.40 13.17 19.80
N PHE A 307 -9.21 13.57 20.79
CA PHE A 307 -9.62 14.96 20.99
C PHE A 307 -8.48 15.80 21.59
N LEU A 308 -7.83 15.31 22.65
CA LEU A 308 -6.66 15.93 23.27
C LEU A 308 -5.48 16.01 22.30
N ARG A 309 -5.29 15.00 21.43
CA ARG A 309 -4.28 15.03 20.36
C ARG A 309 -4.49 16.17 19.37
N ARG A 310 -5.75 16.55 19.13
CA ARG A 310 -6.12 17.67 18.25
C ARG A 310 -5.98 19.00 18.97
N LEU A 311 -6.37 19.07 20.25
CA LEU A 311 -6.27 20.29 21.07
C LEU A 311 -4.82 20.76 21.28
N LEU A 312 -3.88 19.83 21.45
CA LEU A 312 -2.45 20.13 21.63
C LEU A 312 -1.73 20.51 20.31
N LEU A 313 -2.40 20.46 19.17
CA LEU A 313 -1.84 20.86 17.88
C LEU A 313 -2.30 22.27 17.51
N LYS A 314 -1.38 23.20 17.28
CA LYS A 314 -1.70 24.58 16.87
C LYS A 314 -1.79 24.65 15.34
N HIS A 315 -2.90 25.16 14.82
CA HIS A 315 -3.23 25.05 13.39
C HIS A 315 -3.12 26.38 12.63
N THR A 316 -3.50 27.51 13.24
CA THR A 316 -3.44 28.81 12.57
C THR A 316 -2.16 29.56 12.90
N LYS A 317 -1.75 30.49 12.02
CA LYS A 317 -0.59 31.36 12.28
C LYS A 317 -0.72 32.12 13.60
N ARG A 318 -1.93 32.55 13.96
CA ARG A 318 -2.21 33.25 15.22
C ARG A 318 -1.97 32.31 16.40
N ASP A 319 -2.60 31.14 16.41
CA ASP A 319 -2.44 30.16 17.49
C ASP A 319 -0.97 29.75 17.70
N ILE A 320 -0.21 29.63 16.61
CA ILE A 320 1.21 29.30 16.66
C ILE A 320 2.01 30.44 17.28
N VAL A 321 1.82 31.69 16.82
CA VAL A 321 2.53 32.86 17.35
C VAL A 321 2.17 33.12 18.82
N ASP A 322 0.88 33.02 19.17
CA ASP A 322 0.41 33.17 20.54
C ASP A 322 1.04 32.11 21.44
N CYS A 323 1.08 30.85 21.00
CA CYS A 323 1.74 29.76 21.72
C CYS A 323 3.25 29.97 21.86
N LEU A 324 3.94 30.49 20.84
CA LEU A 324 5.38 30.77 20.92
C LEU A 324 5.67 31.96 21.83
N SER A 325 4.76 32.95 21.91
CA SER A 325 4.94 34.15 22.71
C SER A 325 4.87 33.90 24.22
N VAL A 326 4.17 32.85 24.63
CA VAL A 326 4.05 32.44 26.05
C VAL A 326 5.21 31.54 26.50
N LEU A 327 6.08 31.10 25.58
CA LEU A 327 7.26 30.32 25.95
C LEU A 327 8.31 31.21 26.63
N PRO A 328 9.12 30.63 27.54
CA PRO A 328 10.25 31.33 28.14
C PRO A 328 11.16 31.95 27.09
N LYS A 329 11.68 33.14 27.37
CA LYS A 329 12.66 33.79 26.49
C LYS A 329 13.94 32.94 26.45
N THR A 330 14.41 32.65 25.24
CA THR A 330 15.63 31.89 25.00
C THR A 330 16.68 32.74 24.29
N GLN A 331 17.96 32.43 24.53
CA GLN A 331 19.09 32.98 23.78
C GLN A 331 19.80 31.82 23.09
N HIS A 332 20.05 31.97 21.79
CA HIS A 332 20.65 30.91 20.97
C HIS A 332 21.97 31.39 20.36
N ASP A 333 23.02 30.57 20.51
CA ASP A 333 24.26 30.76 19.77
C ASP A 333 24.11 30.19 18.36
N LEU A 334 23.93 31.07 17.38
CA LEU A 334 23.74 30.73 15.98
C LEU A 334 24.94 30.00 15.35
N SER A 335 26.15 30.21 15.86
CA SER A 335 27.36 29.58 15.34
C SER A 335 27.46 28.08 15.66
N SER A 336 26.67 27.62 16.64
CA SER A 336 26.63 26.22 17.08
C SER A 336 25.56 25.37 16.39
N PHE A 337 24.76 25.95 15.50
CA PHE A 337 23.68 25.22 14.83
C PHE A 337 24.23 24.26 13.80
N LEU A 338 23.84 22.99 13.94
CA LEU A 338 23.97 22.00 12.88
C LEU A 338 22.64 21.93 12.12
N VAL A 339 22.70 22.20 10.82
CA VAL A 339 21.52 22.18 9.93
C VAL A 339 21.60 21.00 8.97
N ASP A 340 20.70 20.04 9.13
CA ASP A 340 20.57 18.89 8.22
C ASP A 340 19.40 19.09 7.26
N VAL A 341 19.61 18.82 5.96
CA VAL A 341 18.59 18.89 4.91
C VAL A 341 18.20 17.48 4.47
N TRP A 342 16.99 17.04 4.78
CA TRP A 342 16.60 15.63 4.60
C TRP A 342 15.93 15.31 3.27
N PHE A 343 15.14 16.25 2.72
CA PHE A 343 14.40 16.02 1.49
C PHE A 343 14.08 17.36 0.81
N GLN A 344 14.24 17.38 -0.51
CA GLN A 344 13.96 18.55 -1.37
C GLN A 344 12.97 18.14 -2.46
N THR A 345 11.85 18.87 -2.58
CA THR A 345 10.87 18.66 -3.66
C THR A 345 10.64 19.92 -4.46
N VAL A 346 10.42 19.76 -5.76
CA VAL A 346 9.96 20.81 -6.67
C VAL A 346 8.45 20.61 -6.86
N SER A 347 7.64 21.52 -6.31
CA SER A 347 6.22 21.59 -6.60
C SER A 347 6.00 22.56 -7.76
N THR A 348 5.40 22.10 -8.87
CA THR A 348 4.95 22.99 -9.95
C THR A 348 3.59 23.57 -9.58
N ARG A 349 3.50 24.87 -9.28
CA ARG A 349 2.22 25.60 -9.32
C ARG A 349 2.13 26.39 -10.62
N PHE A 350 1.08 26.15 -11.40
CA PHE A 350 0.72 27.02 -12.52
C PHE A 350 -0.05 28.22 -11.97
N LEU A 351 0.50 29.42 -12.12
CA LEU A 351 -0.26 30.66 -11.92
C LEU A 351 -0.89 31.04 -13.27
N PRO A 352 -2.22 31.26 -13.35
CA PRO A 352 -2.80 31.89 -14.52
C PRO A 352 -2.47 33.39 -14.48
N ARG A 353 -1.86 33.90 -15.54
CA ARG A 353 -1.85 35.34 -15.80
C ARG A 353 -2.41 35.56 -17.20
N GLU A 354 -3.36 36.48 -17.30
CA GLU A 354 -3.89 36.99 -18.55
C GLU A 354 -2.78 37.71 -19.34
N GLY A 355 -2.69 37.43 -20.63
CA GLY A 355 -1.77 38.09 -21.58
C GLY A 355 -0.98 37.10 -22.45
N PRO A 356 -0.88 37.34 -23.77
CA PRO A 356 -0.12 36.48 -24.65
C PRO A 356 1.36 36.84 -24.55
N GLU A 357 2.15 35.85 -24.11
CA GLU A 357 3.61 35.68 -24.24
C GLU A 357 4.30 35.37 -22.90
N ASN A 358 5.04 34.25 -22.92
CA ASN A 358 5.91 33.72 -21.87
C ASN A 358 5.26 33.12 -20.60
N ARG A 359 4.94 31.82 -20.69
CA ARG A 359 4.76 30.93 -19.53
C ARG A 359 6.11 30.77 -18.80
N ARG A 360 6.31 31.45 -17.67
CA ARG A 360 7.43 31.17 -16.75
C ARG A 360 7.09 30.01 -15.82
N GLN A 361 7.87 28.94 -15.88
CA GLN A 361 7.81 27.83 -14.94
C GLN A 361 8.54 28.25 -13.65
N VAL A 362 7.81 28.45 -12.56
CA VAL A 362 8.40 28.74 -11.25
C VAL A 362 8.39 27.46 -10.42
N GLY A 363 9.56 26.87 -10.21
CA GLY A 363 9.73 25.74 -9.29
C GLY A 363 9.53 26.19 -7.85
N VAL A 364 8.64 25.54 -7.11
CA VAL A 364 8.42 25.80 -5.68
C VAL A 364 9.28 24.81 -4.90
N TYR A 365 10.22 25.30 -4.08
CA TYR A 365 11.16 24.50 -3.30
C TYR A 365 10.66 24.28 -1.87
N CYS A 366 10.49 23.04 -1.43
CA CYS A 366 10.29 22.71 0.00
C CYS A 366 11.55 22.03 0.55
N CYS A 367 12.10 22.53 1.67
CA CYS A 367 13.30 21.98 2.32
C CYS A 367 13.02 21.59 3.77
N LEU A 368 13.10 20.31 4.14
CA LEU A 368 13.08 19.92 5.56
C LEU A 368 14.40 20.33 6.23
N LEU A 369 14.35 21.30 7.14
CA LEU A 369 15.51 21.77 7.91
C LEU A 369 15.44 21.23 9.33
N PHE A 370 16.48 20.51 9.74
CA PHE A 370 16.69 20.09 11.13
C PHE A 370 17.72 21.01 11.77
N SER A 371 17.37 21.67 12.86
CA SER A 371 18.34 22.44 13.66
C SER A 371 18.63 21.69 14.95
N LYS A 372 19.89 21.29 15.16
CA LYS A 372 20.34 20.68 16.42
C LYS A 372 21.16 21.69 17.22
N TRP A 373 20.73 21.96 18.44
CA TRP A 373 21.51 22.74 19.42
C TRP A 373 22.36 21.82 20.29
N LYS A 374 23.51 22.31 20.74
CA LYS A 374 24.62 21.53 21.29
C LYS A 374 24.40 20.99 22.72
N GLU A 375 23.21 20.45 23.03
CA GLU A 375 22.91 19.40 24.02
C GLU A 375 21.41 19.37 24.43
N GLY A 376 20.49 19.12 23.49
CA GLY A 376 19.17 18.55 23.86
C GLY A 376 17.94 19.01 23.10
N PHE A 377 17.99 20.12 22.36
CA PHE A 377 16.85 20.65 21.61
C PHE A 377 16.98 20.36 20.11
N ARG A 378 15.88 19.92 19.48
CA ARG A 378 15.80 19.63 18.04
C ARG A 378 14.50 20.15 17.47
N ASP A 379 14.60 20.98 16.45
CA ASP A 379 13.47 21.50 15.70
C ASP A 379 13.46 21.00 14.27
N VAL A 380 12.25 20.83 13.73
CA VAL A 380 12.01 20.43 12.34
C VAL A 380 11.15 21.48 11.66
N PHE A 381 11.68 22.10 10.61
CA PHE A 381 10.96 23.09 9.80
C PHE A 381 10.61 22.53 8.42
N VAL A 382 9.41 22.88 7.94
CA VAL A 382 8.95 22.62 6.57
C VAL A 382 8.50 23.96 5.94
N PRO A 383 9.44 24.76 5.41
CA PRO A 383 9.15 26.04 4.80
C PRO A 383 8.51 25.86 3.42
N SER A 384 7.62 26.78 3.07
CA SER A 384 7.10 26.97 1.71
C SER A 384 7.63 28.31 1.15
N PRO A 385 8.01 28.42 -0.14
CA PRO A 385 8.52 29.66 -0.71
C PRO A 385 7.49 30.78 -0.67
N GLY A 386 7.90 31.96 -0.19
CA GLY A 386 7.15 33.20 -0.34
C GLY A 386 7.31 33.80 -1.73
N SER A 387 6.41 34.70 -2.10
CA SER A 387 6.33 35.37 -3.41
C SER A 387 7.55 36.26 -3.77
N SER A 388 8.53 36.40 -2.88
CA SER A 388 9.75 37.21 -3.04
C SER A 388 11.06 36.39 -3.01
N SER A 389 10.99 35.06 -3.07
CA SER A 389 12.19 34.21 -3.02
C SER A 389 12.87 34.06 -4.39
N LEU A 390 14.18 34.32 -4.46
CA LEU A 390 15.01 34.03 -5.63
C LEU A 390 15.18 32.50 -5.79
N PRO A 391 15.20 31.97 -7.03
CA PRO A 391 15.41 30.54 -7.26
C PRO A 391 16.82 30.14 -6.82
N LEU A 392 16.92 29.17 -5.91
CA LEU A 392 18.18 28.54 -5.54
C LEU A 392 18.59 27.52 -6.62
N PRO A 393 19.89 27.40 -6.94
CA PRO A 393 20.37 26.43 -7.92
C PRO A 393 20.06 24.99 -7.47
N ALA A 394 19.71 24.13 -8.42
CA ALA A 394 19.51 22.71 -8.19
C ALA A 394 20.84 22.06 -7.77
N MET A 395 20.83 21.31 -6.67
CA MET A 395 21.99 20.51 -6.24
C MET A 395 22.32 19.45 -7.31
N PRO A 396 23.61 19.18 -7.61
CA PRO A 396 24.00 18.07 -8.46
C PRO A 396 23.50 16.74 -7.87
N ARG A 397 23.04 15.81 -8.71
CA ARG A 397 22.58 14.45 -8.33
C ARG A 397 23.71 13.52 -7.86
N LYS A 398 24.64 14.02 -7.06
CA LYS A 398 25.58 13.20 -6.29
C LYS A 398 25.40 13.57 -4.82
N CYS A 399 24.75 12.70 -4.06
CA CYS A 399 24.93 12.66 -2.62
C CYS A 399 26.39 12.32 -2.35
N CYS A 400 27.24 13.33 -2.19
CA CYS A 400 28.53 13.15 -1.56
C CYS A 400 28.30 13.24 -0.05
N VAL A 401 28.42 12.10 0.64
CA VAL A 401 28.79 12.09 2.06
C VAL A 401 30.22 12.62 2.11
N VAL A 402 30.41 13.92 2.36
CA VAL A 402 31.74 14.46 2.68
C VAL A 402 31.97 14.26 4.18
N GLY A 403 32.29 13.02 4.53
CA GLY A 403 33.00 12.70 5.77
C GLY A 403 34.49 12.67 5.49
N GLY A 404 35.09 13.85 5.27
CA GLY A 404 36.53 14.00 5.03
C GLY A 404 37.15 14.81 6.15
N ASN A 405 37.69 14.14 7.18
CA ASN A 405 38.52 14.77 8.18
C ASN A 405 39.91 15.02 7.56
N THR A 406 40.07 16.16 6.88
CA THR A 406 41.39 16.67 6.51
C THR A 406 42.06 17.27 7.74
N ARG A 407 43.01 16.55 8.33
CA ARG A 407 44.15 17.15 9.03
C ARG A 407 45.42 16.47 8.56
N GLY A 408 46.17 17.19 7.73
CA GLY A 408 47.56 16.89 7.49
C GLY A 408 48.41 17.18 8.73
N ARG A 409 49.44 16.37 8.91
CA ARG A 409 50.82 16.86 8.78
C ARG A 409 51.54 15.94 7.80
#